data_AF-A0A6J7EKK9-F1
#
_entry.id   AF-A0A6J7EKK9-F1
#
_cell.length_a   1.000
_cell.length_b   1.000
_cell.length_c   1.000
_cell.angle_alpha   90.00
_cell.angle_beta   90.00
_cell.angle_gamma   90.00
#
_symmetry.space_group_name_H-M   'P 1'
#
loop_
_entity.id
_entity.type
_entity.pdbx_description
1 polymer ?
#
loop_
_entity_poly.entity_id
_entity_poly.type
_entity_poly.pdbx_seq_one_letter_code
_entity_poly.pdbx_strand_id
1 'polypeptide(L)'
;MRALGEKLGVDPTAVYRHFADKDELMREVGDRALAPATRDFTTTDDPRADARRMCIGLRGALLKNQVGLTITSRGPTRQRNELRITEILLDAFLRAGIEPRRSALGYHALIEYSVGSAALDAPLSRSAQVRRDTYKRWKDDYRSLPADEFPAIHAFVDDLYPSSDEVFEVGLDALLSQLMRPQ
;
A
#
# COMPACT_ATOMS: atom_id res chain seq x y z
N MET A 1 -24.91 5.38 -9.18
CA MET A 1 -25.56 4.44 -10.10
C MET A 1 -26.06 5.12 -11.36
N ARG A 2 -26.95 6.12 -11.28
CA ARG A 2 -27.43 6.86 -12.46
C ARG A 2 -26.32 7.42 -13.36
N ALA A 3 -25.41 8.22 -12.80
CA ALA A 3 -24.27 8.78 -13.54
C ALA A 3 -23.30 7.70 -14.08
N LEU A 4 -23.27 6.50 -13.49
CA LEU A 4 -22.47 5.38 -14.00
C LEU A 4 -23.16 4.69 -15.17
N GLY A 5 -24.47 4.45 -15.08
CA GLY A 5 -25.28 3.93 -16.19
C GLY A 5 -25.23 4.86 -17.39
N GLU A 6 -25.39 6.18 -17.18
CA GLU A 6 -25.26 7.20 -18.22
C GLU A 6 -23.88 7.17 -18.89
N LYS A 7 -22.78 7.05 -18.11
CA LYS A 7 -21.42 6.93 -18.66
C LYS A 7 -21.17 5.62 -19.42
N LEU A 8 -21.82 4.53 -19.01
CA LEU A 8 -21.67 3.21 -19.62
C LEU A 8 -22.66 2.96 -20.76
N GLY A 9 -23.58 3.89 -21.03
CA GLY A 9 -24.63 3.73 -22.03
C GLY A 9 -25.65 2.63 -21.69
N VAL A 10 -25.79 2.29 -20.41
CA VAL A 10 -26.71 1.25 -19.92
C VAL A 10 -27.72 1.83 -18.94
N ASP A 11 -28.89 1.20 -18.86
CA ASP A 11 -29.87 1.56 -17.85
C ASP A 11 -29.26 1.38 -16.43
N PRO A 12 -29.41 2.35 -15.52
CA PRO A 12 -28.88 2.25 -14.16
C PRO A 12 -29.31 0.98 -13.40
N THR A 13 -30.48 0.41 -13.74
CA THR A 13 -30.97 -0.87 -13.19
C THR A 13 -30.14 -2.08 -13.62
N ALA A 14 -29.44 -2.01 -14.76
CA ALA A 14 -28.53 -3.07 -15.20
C ALA A 14 -27.34 -3.23 -14.24
N VAL A 15 -26.90 -2.13 -13.61
CA VAL A 15 -25.82 -2.17 -12.61
C VAL A 15 -26.28 -2.90 -11.34
N TYR A 16 -27.56 -2.76 -10.95
CA TYR A 16 -28.13 -3.46 -9.79
C TYR A 16 -28.26 -4.98 -9.99
N ARG A 17 -28.21 -5.49 -11.23
CA ARG A 17 -28.15 -6.95 -11.47
C ARG A 17 -26.84 -7.57 -11.03
N HIS A 18 -25.77 -6.77 -10.96
CA HIS A 18 -24.43 -7.24 -10.60
C HIS A 18 -24.02 -6.83 -9.18
N PHE A 19 -24.64 -5.79 -8.62
CA PHE A 19 -24.33 -5.28 -7.28
C PHE A 19 -25.63 -4.90 -6.58
N ALA A 20 -25.83 -5.39 -5.36
CA ALA A 20 -26.98 -5.10 -4.52
C ALA A 20 -27.10 -3.60 -4.20
N ASP A 21 -25.96 -2.92 -3.99
CA ASP A 21 -25.92 -1.49 -3.67
C ASP A 21 -24.62 -0.80 -4.14
N LYS A 22 -24.53 0.51 -3.85
CA LYS A 22 -23.36 1.32 -4.17
C LYS A 22 -22.12 0.88 -3.39
N ASP A 23 -22.28 0.39 -2.16
CA ASP A 23 -21.15 0.03 -1.31
C ASP A 23 -20.52 -1.27 -1.78
N GLU A 24 -21.31 -2.23 -2.25
CA GLU A 24 -20.81 -3.43 -2.94
C GLU A 24 -20.06 -3.08 -4.22
N LEU A 25 -20.61 -2.20 -5.06
CA LEU A 25 -19.91 -1.71 -6.24
C LEU A 25 -18.56 -1.05 -5.86
N MET A 26 -18.54 -0.22 -4.82
CA MET A 26 -17.31 0.44 -4.39
C MET A 26 -16.28 -0.58 -3.86
N ARG A 27 -16.71 -1.61 -3.12
CA ARG A 27 -15.82 -2.70 -2.68
C ARG A 27 -15.21 -3.44 -3.87
N GLU A 28 -15.99 -3.70 -4.91
CA GLU A 28 -15.52 -4.34 -6.15
C GLU A 28 -14.55 -3.46 -6.95
N VAL A 29 -14.83 -2.16 -7.05
CA VAL A 29 -13.90 -1.19 -7.65
C VAL A 29 -12.58 -1.12 -6.88
N GLY A 30 -12.65 -1.11 -5.55
CA GLY A 30 -11.48 -1.17 -4.68
C GLY A 30 -10.68 -2.45 -4.89
N ASP A 31 -11.34 -3.61 -4.93
CA ASP A 31 -10.69 -4.91 -5.08
C ASP A 31 -10.03 -5.07 -6.45
N ARG A 32 -10.66 -4.54 -7.49
CA ARG A 32 -10.08 -4.49 -8.84
C ARG A 32 -8.74 -3.77 -8.88
N ALA A 33 -8.54 -2.78 -8.01
CA ALA A 33 -7.28 -2.05 -7.89
C ALA A 33 -6.15 -2.91 -7.27
N LEU A 34 -6.50 -3.94 -6.50
CA LEU A 34 -5.56 -4.87 -5.88
C LEU A 34 -5.12 -6.00 -6.82
N ALA A 35 -5.87 -6.23 -7.91
CA ALA A 35 -5.59 -7.29 -8.88
C ALA A 35 -4.13 -7.33 -9.40
N PRO A 36 -3.44 -6.21 -9.66
CA PRO A 36 -2.03 -6.25 -10.07
C PRO A 36 -1.08 -6.86 -9.03
N ALA A 37 -1.41 -6.81 -7.74
CA ALA A 37 -0.58 -7.40 -6.68
C ALA A 37 -0.75 -8.91 -6.57
N THR A 38 -1.94 -9.42 -6.91
CA THR A 38 -2.32 -10.83 -6.73
C THR A 38 -2.24 -11.65 -8.01
N ARG A 39 -2.37 -11.00 -9.17
CA ARG A 39 -2.29 -11.63 -10.48
C ARG A 39 -0.94 -12.31 -10.64
N ASP A 40 -0.99 -13.59 -11.01
CA ASP A 40 0.19 -14.45 -11.25
C ASP A 40 1.13 -14.60 -10.04
N PHE A 41 0.70 -14.16 -8.85
CA PHE A 41 1.47 -14.36 -7.63
C PHE A 41 1.51 -15.84 -7.28
N THR A 42 2.71 -16.39 -7.22
CA THR A 42 3.02 -17.74 -6.74
C THR A 42 3.89 -17.64 -5.50
N THR A 43 3.57 -18.47 -4.50
CA THR A 43 4.40 -18.63 -3.30
C THR A 43 5.64 -19.46 -3.63
N THR A 44 6.71 -19.24 -2.87
CA THR A 44 7.99 -19.94 -2.99
C THR A 44 8.33 -20.61 -1.66
N ASP A 45 9.46 -21.30 -1.61
CA ASP A 45 9.98 -21.89 -0.36
C ASP A 45 10.56 -20.85 0.62
N ASP A 46 10.63 -19.56 0.22
CA ASP A 46 11.03 -18.46 1.10
C ASP A 46 9.80 -17.63 1.52
N PRO A 47 9.21 -17.89 2.71
CA PRO A 47 8.05 -17.15 3.18
C PRO A 47 8.33 -15.66 3.39
N ARG A 48 9.54 -15.28 3.79
CA ARG A 48 9.88 -13.87 4.02
C ARG A 48 9.94 -13.11 2.70
N ALA A 49 10.55 -13.72 1.67
CA ALA A 49 10.57 -13.15 0.33
C ALA A 49 9.16 -13.05 -0.27
N ASP A 50 8.29 -14.03 -0.04
CA ASP A 50 6.89 -13.96 -0.48
C ASP A 50 6.15 -12.79 0.16
N ALA A 51 6.25 -12.63 1.49
CA ALA A 51 5.64 -11.50 2.20
C ALA A 51 6.15 -10.16 1.68
N ARG A 52 7.48 -10.04 1.47
CA ARG A 52 8.10 -8.84 0.89
C ARG A 52 7.53 -8.51 -0.49
N ARG A 53 7.51 -9.50 -1.40
CA ARG A 53 6.98 -9.32 -2.78
C ARG A 53 5.52 -8.90 -2.75
N MET A 54 4.72 -9.48 -1.85
CA MET A 54 3.31 -9.12 -1.72
C MET A 54 3.14 -7.67 -1.24
N CYS A 55 3.86 -7.24 -0.22
CA CYS A 55 3.81 -5.85 0.28
C CYS A 55 4.22 -4.82 -0.79
N ILE A 56 5.30 -5.11 -1.55
CA ILE A 56 5.74 -4.26 -2.67
C ILE A 56 4.67 -4.23 -3.77
N GLY A 57 4.13 -5.38 -4.15
CA GLY A 57 3.07 -5.49 -5.16
C GLY A 57 1.80 -4.73 -4.76
N LEU A 58 1.38 -4.87 -3.51
CA LEU A 58 0.23 -4.15 -2.92
C LEU A 58 0.44 -2.64 -2.99
N ARG A 59 1.57 -2.14 -2.46
CA ARG A 59 1.88 -0.70 -2.49
C ARG A 59 1.92 -0.16 -3.93
N GLY A 60 2.57 -0.89 -4.84
CA GLY A 60 2.66 -0.52 -6.25
C GLY A 60 1.29 -0.49 -6.95
N ALA A 61 0.39 -1.42 -6.63
CA ALA A 61 -0.97 -1.45 -7.17
C ALA A 61 -1.79 -0.24 -6.69
N LEU A 62 -1.68 0.11 -5.41
CA LEU A 62 -2.37 1.25 -4.80
C LEU A 62 -1.86 2.59 -5.32
N LEU A 63 -0.54 2.76 -5.50
CA LEU A 63 0.04 3.99 -6.04
C LEU A 63 -0.39 4.27 -7.50
N LYS A 64 -0.69 3.21 -8.27
CA LYS A 64 -1.22 3.31 -9.64
C LYS A 64 -2.72 3.62 -9.68
N ASN A 65 -3.45 3.45 -8.57
CA ASN A 65 -4.89 3.64 -8.52
C ASN A 65 -5.34 4.37 -7.24
N GLN A 66 -5.39 5.70 -7.32
CA GLN A 66 -5.78 6.57 -6.19
C GLN A 66 -7.22 6.31 -5.70
N VAL A 67 -8.13 5.91 -6.59
CA VAL A 67 -9.51 5.55 -6.22
C VAL A 67 -9.50 4.26 -5.40
N GLY A 68 -8.77 3.25 -5.88
CA GLY A 68 -8.56 1.99 -5.16
C GLY A 68 -8.01 2.24 -3.76
N LEU A 69 -6.94 3.02 -3.66
CA LEU A 69 -6.36 3.44 -2.38
C LEU A 69 -7.36 4.14 -1.47
N THR A 70 -8.16 5.06 -1.99
CA THR A 70 -9.17 5.77 -1.17
C THR A 70 -10.21 4.82 -0.59
N ILE A 71 -10.58 3.77 -1.34
CA ILE A 71 -11.55 2.76 -0.91
C ILE A 71 -10.90 1.81 0.11
N THR A 72 -9.72 1.28 -0.19
CA THR A 72 -9.02 0.31 0.68
C THR A 72 -8.55 0.93 1.99
N SER A 73 -8.23 2.23 2.03
CA SER A 73 -7.89 2.93 3.27
C SER A 73 -9.07 3.09 4.24
N ARG A 74 -10.31 2.75 3.83
CA ARG A 74 -11.49 2.76 4.71
C ARG A 74 -11.79 1.39 5.32
N GLY A 75 -11.08 0.35 4.93
CA GLY A 75 -11.29 -1.02 5.40
C GLY A 75 -11.20 -2.06 4.28
N PRO A 76 -11.25 -3.35 4.63
CA PRO A 76 -11.12 -4.44 3.66
C PRO A 76 -12.32 -4.50 2.72
N THR A 77 -12.04 -4.73 1.44
CA THR A 77 -13.08 -4.94 0.41
C THR A 77 -13.84 -6.25 0.65
N ARG A 78 -13.21 -7.25 1.30
CA ARG A 78 -13.74 -8.59 1.56
C ARG A 78 -14.09 -9.32 0.25
N GLN A 79 -13.31 -9.02 -0.78
CA GLN A 79 -13.43 -9.60 -2.12
C GLN A 79 -12.16 -10.37 -2.48
N ARG A 80 -12.18 -11.01 -3.65
CA ARG A 80 -11.20 -12.03 -4.05
C ARG A 80 -9.74 -11.60 -3.93
N ASN A 81 -9.39 -10.39 -4.35
CA ASN A 81 -7.99 -9.97 -4.33
C ASN A 81 -7.52 -9.62 -2.92
N GLU A 82 -8.34 -8.91 -2.15
CA GLU A 82 -8.03 -8.64 -0.74
C GLU A 82 -7.88 -9.92 0.08
N LEU A 83 -8.83 -10.85 -0.01
CA LEU A 83 -8.74 -12.13 0.69
C LEU A 83 -7.51 -12.94 0.28
N ARG A 84 -7.10 -12.87 -1.00
CA ARG A 84 -5.88 -13.53 -1.48
C ARG A 84 -4.61 -12.88 -0.92
N ILE A 85 -4.57 -11.56 -0.76
CA ILE A 85 -3.45 -10.87 -0.11
C ILE A 85 -3.36 -11.32 1.35
N THR A 86 -4.50 -11.33 2.05
CA THR A 86 -4.62 -11.78 3.44
C THR A 86 -4.12 -13.21 3.61
N GLU A 87 -4.57 -14.13 2.75
CA GLU A 87 -4.14 -15.53 2.76
C GLU A 87 -2.62 -15.67 2.53
N ILE A 88 -2.07 -15.01 1.51
CA ILE A 88 -0.63 -15.09 1.18
C ILE A 88 0.25 -14.60 2.33
N LEU A 89 -0.14 -13.50 2.97
CA LEU A 89 0.64 -12.96 4.09
C LEU A 89 0.53 -13.85 5.33
N LEU A 90 -0.66 -14.33 5.69
CA LEU A 90 -0.83 -15.23 6.83
C LEU A 90 -0.13 -16.58 6.59
N ASP A 91 -0.23 -17.14 5.39
CA ASP A 91 0.49 -18.35 4.98
C ASP A 91 2.01 -18.18 5.11
N ALA A 92 2.57 -17.03 4.71
CA ALA A 92 3.99 -16.75 4.91
C ALA A 92 4.40 -16.81 6.39
N PHE A 93 3.60 -16.25 7.30
CA PHE A 93 3.86 -16.36 8.74
C PHE A 93 3.74 -17.80 9.25
N LEU A 94 2.75 -18.56 8.78
CA LEU A 94 2.56 -19.97 9.15
C LEU A 94 3.75 -20.83 8.69
N ARG A 95 4.20 -20.68 7.44
CA ARG A 95 5.37 -21.38 6.90
C ARG A 95 6.68 -21.00 7.58
N ALA A 96 6.76 -19.77 8.10
CA ALA A 96 7.88 -19.32 8.92
C ALA A 96 7.85 -19.85 10.37
N GLY A 97 6.82 -20.63 10.76
CA GLY A 97 6.70 -21.22 12.09
C GLY A 97 6.34 -20.21 13.19
N ILE A 98 5.77 -19.06 12.82
CA ILE A 98 5.40 -18.02 13.78
C ILE A 98 4.06 -18.36 14.45
N GLU A 99 4.00 -18.21 15.77
CA GLU A 99 2.81 -18.49 16.57
C GLU A 99 1.60 -17.64 16.13
N PRO A 100 0.37 -18.19 16.09
CA PRO A 100 -0.82 -17.54 15.51
C PRO A 100 -1.08 -16.09 15.95
N ARG A 101 -0.97 -15.76 17.24
CA ARG A 101 -1.22 -14.39 17.70
C ARG A 101 -0.16 -13.42 17.19
N ARG A 102 1.11 -13.83 17.16
CA ARG A 102 2.19 -13.02 16.55
C ARG A 102 2.01 -12.89 15.05
N SER A 103 1.58 -13.95 14.37
CA SER A 103 1.32 -13.95 12.92
C SER A 103 0.21 -12.96 12.54
N ALA A 104 -0.89 -12.91 13.30
CA ALA A 104 -1.98 -11.96 13.09
C ALA A 104 -1.52 -10.50 13.26
N LEU A 105 -0.74 -10.21 14.31
CA LEU A 105 -0.18 -8.87 14.53
C LEU A 105 0.81 -8.48 13.43
N GLY A 106 1.67 -9.41 13.01
CA GLY A 106 2.64 -9.19 11.95
C GLY A 106 1.97 -8.91 10.60
N TYR A 107 0.96 -9.69 10.25
CA TYR A 107 0.12 -9.46 9.06
C TYR A 107 -0.48 -8.05 9.06
N HIS A 108 -1.15 -7.65 10.15
CA HIS A 108 -1.77 -6.32 10.22
C HIS A 108 -0.73 -5.19 10.13
N ALA A 109 0.41 -5.33 10.81
CA ALA A 109 1.50 -4.36 10.73
C ALA A 109 2.03 -4.18 9.30
N LEU A 110 2.18 -5.28 8.54
CA LEU A 110 2.63 -5.23 7.14
C LEU A 110 1.58 -4.56 6.22
N ILE A 111 0.29 -4.82 6.44
CA ILE A 111 -0.79 -4.17 5.69
C ILE A 111 -0.85 -2.67 5.99
N GLU A 112 -0.87 -2.29 7.27
CA GLU A 112 -0.92 -0.90 7.71
C GLU A 112 0.28 -0.11 7.19
N TYR A 113 1.48 -0.70 7.25
CA TYR A 113 2.70 -0.10 6.71
C TYR A 113 2.61 0.09 5.19
N SER A 114 2.17 -0.92 4.45
CA SER A 114 2.07 -0.87 2.97
C SER A 114 1.02 0.12 2.48
N VAL A 115 -0.18 0.09 3.07
CA VAL A 115 -1.29 0.99 2.72
C VAL A 115 -0.98 2.42 3.19
N GLY A 116 -0.44 2.59 4.39
CA GLY A 116 -0.05 3.89 4.94
C GLY A 116 1.05 4.57 4.13
N SER A 117 2.09 3.81 3.74
CA SER A 117 3.12 4.31 2.84
C SER A 117 2.53 4.74 1.50
N ALA A 118 1.67 3.92 0.88
CA ALA A 118 0.99 4.29 -0.36
C ALA A 118 0.15 5.57 -0.20
N ALA A 119 -0.57 5.73 0.92
CA ALA A 119 -1.39 6.90 1.22
C ALA A 119 -0.57 8.19 1.32
N LEU A 120 0.57 8.16 2.01
CA LEU A 120 1.48 9.31 2.12
C LEU A 120 2.07 9.70 0.76
N ASP A 121 2.36 8.74 -0.09
CA ASP A 121 3.01 8.96 -1.38
C ASP A 121 2.06 9.24 -2.55
N ALA A 122 0.78 8.89 -2.45
CA ALA A 122 -0.20 9.04 -3.52
C ALA A 122 -0.32 10.48 -4.07
N PRO A 123 -0.28 11.55 -3.25
CA PRO A 123 -0.31 12.92 -3.77
C PRO A 123 0.84 13.23 -4.72
N LEU A 124 1.99 12.58 -4.53
CA LEU A 124 3.23 12.78 -5.29
C LEU A 124 3.44 11.71 -6.38
N SER A 125 2.60 10.67 -6.45
CA SER A 125 2.76 9.57 -7.40
C SER A 125 2.29 9.89 -8.83
N ARG A 126 1.62 11.04 -9.04
CA ARG A 126 1.06 11.43 -10.35
C ARG A 126 2.12 11.75 -11.40
N SER A 127 3.28 12.28 -10.98
CA SER A 127 4.36 12.66 -11.88
C SER A 127 5.71 12.64 -11.16
N ALA A 128 6.71 12.01 -11.80
CA ALA A 128 8.09 12.01 -11.30
C ALA A 128 8.67 13.43 -11.20
N GLN A 129 8.29 14.34 -12.11
CA GLN A 129 8.71 15.74 -12.04
C GLN A 129 8.11 16.45 -10.83
N VAL A 130 6.79 16.30 -10.61
CA VAL A 130 6.09 16.91 -9.45
C VAL A 130 6.70 16.42 -8.13
N ARG A 131 7.03 15.12 -8.03
CA ARG A 131 7.70 14.56 -6.86
C ARG A 131 9.07 15.20 -6.65
N ARG A 132 9.92 15.23 -7.68
CA ARG A 132 11.27 15.82 -7.59
C ARG A 132 11.23 17.29 -7.18
N ASP A 133 10.37 18.09 -7.81
CA ASP A 133 10.25 19.52 -7.50
C ASP A 133 9.72 19.75 -6.07
N THR A 134 8.81 18.89 -5.62
CA THR A 134 8.28 18.97 -4.25
C THR A 134 9.34 18.60 -3.22
N TYR A 135 10.08 17.50 -3.41
CA TYR A 135 11.17 17.12 -2.50
C TYR A 135 12.28 18.16 -2.47
N LYS A 136 12.62 18.76 -3.61
CA LYS A 136 13.59 19.86 -3.67
C LYS A 136 13.12 21.05 -2.81
N ARG A 137 11.88 21.51 -3.01
CA ARG A 137 11.32 22.62 -2.22
C ARG A 137 11.35 22.32 -0.73
N TRP A 138 10.88 21.15 -0.31
CA TRP A 138 10.89 20.78 1.11
C TRP A 138 12.30 20.72 1.71
N LYS A 139 13.30 20.23 0.95
CA LYS A 139 14.70 20.32 1.39
C LYS A 139 15.17 21.76 1.53
N ASP A 140 14.86 22.62 0.57
CA ASP A 140 15.24 24.03 0.62
C ASP A 140 14.56 24.76 1.80
N ASP A 141 13.31 24.42 2.11
CA ASP A 141 12.60 24.89 3.30
C ASP A 141 13.34 24.50 4.59
N TYR A 142 13.76 23.23 4.72
CA TYR A 142 14.56 22.78 5.87
C TYR A 142 15.94 23.42 5.96
N ARG A 143 16.61 23.63 4.82
CA ARG A 143 17.91 24.33 4.78
C ARG A 143 17.81 25.78 5.25
N SER A 144 16.65 26.41 5.09
CA SER A 144 16.42 27.81 5.45
C SER A 144 16.25 28.04 6.95
N LEU A 145 16.07 26.98 7.75
CA LEU A 145 15.89 27.07 9.20
C LEU A 145 17.19 27.51 9.91
N PRO A 146 17.11 28.21 11.06
CA PRO A 146 18.29 28.57 11.85
C PRO A 146 19.07 27.31 12.32
N ALA A 147 20.35 27.23 12.02
CA ALA A 147 21.16 26.03 12.30
C ALA A 147 21.48 25.83 13.78
N ASP A 148 21.51 26.91 14.56
CA ASP A 148 21.66 26.92 16.00
C ASP A 148 20.42 26.38 16.72
N GLU A 149 19.22 26.62 16.18
CA GLU A 149 17.96 26.08 16.70
C GLU A 149 17.65 24.65 16.20
N PHE A 150 18.03 24.33 14.95
CA PHE A 150 17.73 23.05 14.30
C PHE A 150 18.97 22.26 13.85
N PRO A 151 19.95 22.00 14.75
CA PRO A 151 21.22 21.40 14.36
C PRO A 151 21.08 19.99 13.77
N ALA A 152 20.11 19.20 14.25
CA ALA A 152 19.85 17.86 13.72
C ALA A 152 19.31 17.87 12.28
N ILE A 153 18.47 18.85 11.92
CA ILE A 153 17.96 18.98 10.55
C ILE A 153 19.13 19.30 9.62
N HIS A 154 19.96 20.28 9.99
CA HIS A 154 21.14 20.66 9.20
C HIS A 154 22.14 19.52 9.04
N ALA A 155 22.30 18.67 10.06
CA ALA A 155 23.17 17.49 9.97
C ALA A 155 22.73 16.47 8.91
N PHE A 156 21.44 16.44 8.53
CA PHE A 156 20.88 15.42 7.63
C PHE A 156 20.14 15.97 6.41
N VAL A 157 20.04 17.29 6.24
CA VAL A 157 19.15 17.92 5.24
C VAL A 157 19.45 17.50 3.81
N ASP A 158 20.69 17.15 3.50
CA ASP A 158 21.09 16.68 2.18
C ASP A 158 20.53 15.27 1.86
N ASP A 159 20.37 14.44 2.90
CA ASP A 159 19.84 13.08 2.83
C ASP A 159 18.31 13.01 3.03
N LEU A 160 17.65 14.12 3.42
CA LEU A 160 16.20 14.15 3.55
C LEU A 160 15.47 13.98 2.21
N TYR A 161 14.29 13.38 2.28
CA TYR A 161 13.45 13.04 1.13
C TYR A 161 14.19 12.22 0.06
N PRO A 162 14.74 11.04 0.42
CA PRO A 162 15.29 10.10 -0.56
C PRO A 162 14.16 9.48 -1.40
N SER A 163 14.47 8.44 -2.18
CA SER A 163 13.43 7.76 -2.94
C SER A 163 12.34 7.21 -2.02
N SER A 164 11.08 7.45 -2.36
CA SER A 164 9.94 6.94 -1.60
C SER A 164 9.88 5.40 -1.62
N ASP A 165 10.36 4.77 -2.70
CA ASP A 165 10.50 3.31 -2.77
C ASP A 165 11.61 2.81 -1.83
N GLU A 166 12.72 3.55 -1.73
CA GLU A 166 13.81 3.22 -0.81
C GLU A 166 13.38 3.29 0.65
N VAL A 167 12.68 4.37 1.05
CA VAL A 167 12.14 4.51 2.41
C VAL A 167 11.19 3.34 2.74
N PHE A 168 10.33 2.97 1.79
CA PHE A 168 9.40 1.87 1.96
C PHE A 168 10.13 0.52 2.10
N GLU A 169 11.08 0.22 1.22
CA GLU A 169 11.79 -1.05 1.22
C GLU A 169 12.64 -1.22 2.48
N VAL A 170 13.36 -0.18 2.92
CA VAL A 170 14.15 -0.22 4.15
C VAL A 170 13.28 -0.51 5.37
N GLY A 171 12.14 0.18 5.52
CA GLY A 171 11.25 -0.05 6.65
C GLY A 171 10.53 -1.41 6.58
N LEU A 172 10.15 -1.85 5.37
CA LEU A 172 9.57 -3.19 5.16
C LEU A 172 10.56 -4.28 5.56
N ASP A 173 11.82 -4.17 5.15
CA ASP A 173 12.87 -5.14 5.46
C ASP A 173 13.18 -5.18 6.97
N ALA A 174 13.15 -4.03 7.65
CA ALA A 174 13.26 -3.96 9.10
C ALA A 174 12.08 -4.64 9.82
N LEU A 175 10.85 -4.38 9.37
CA LEU A 175 9.64 -5.01 9.91
C LEU A 175 9.65 -6.52 9.71
N LEU A 176 9.92 -6.99 8.49
CA LEU A 176 9.98 -8.43 8.18
C LEU A 176 11.05 -9.14 8.99
N SER A 177 12.23 -8.52 9.15
CA SER A 177 13.32 -9.09 9.95
C SER A 177 12.95 -9.28 11.42
N GLN A 178 12.11 -8.40 11.97
CA GLN A 178 11.65 -8.50 13.34
C GLN A 178 10.43 -9.43 13.50
N LEU A 179 9.44 -9.29 12.61
CA LEU A 179 8.16 -9.98 12.70
C LEU A 179 8.26 -11.47 12.35
N MET A 180 9.13 -11.82 11.41
CA MET A 180 9.31 -13.20 10.93
C MET A 180 10.57 -13.87 11.50
N ARG A 181 11.12 -13.33 12.59
CA ARG A 181 12.20 -13.99 13.32
C ARG A 181 11.66 -15.22 14.06
N PRO A 182 12.20 -16.43 13.79
CA PRO A 182 11.85 -17.63 14.55
C PRO A 182 12.10 -17.42 16.05
N GLN A 183 11.25 -18.03 16.90
CA GLN A 183 11.46 -18.08 18.35
C GLN A 183 12.65 -18.97 18.68
#